data_AF-A0A7V8XRL8-F1
#
_entry.id   AF-A0A7V8XRL8-F1
#
_cell.length_a   1.000
_cell.length_b   1.000
_cell.length_c   1.000
_cell.angle_alpha   90.00
_cell.angle_beta   90.00
_cell.angle_gamma   90.00
#
_symmetry.space_group_name_H-M   'P 1'
#
loop_
_entity.id
_entity.type
_entity.pdbx_description
1 polymer ?
#
loop_
_entity_poly.entity_id
_entity_poly.type
_entity_poly.pdbx_seq_one_letter_code
_entity_poly.pdbx_strand_id
1 'polypeptide(L)'
;MDISLKEAAVIREFYEKWKVSPLVQVRISRNLEGRREPVTEALGWDAMVSCLLNTTAIRPQSPITRFIRTKPILLSLAAARSQTNVDRWVVATVSASPGLRRYNELACHIGSNFVRLEEGRWPEFMSTLRTLERAHEKIDERRAAPAIDDLLTGFGPKQAQPLADNGPHAA
;
A
#
# COMPACT_ATOMS: atom_id res chain seq x y z
N MET A 1 30.48 -10.39 -3.46
CA MET A 1 30.43 -9.12 -4.20
C MET A 1 31.29 -8.14 -3.40
N ASP A 2 32.50 -7.86 -3.87
CA ASP A 2 33.41 -6.94 -3.17
C ASP A 2 33.18 -5.51 -3.64
N ILE A 3 32.92 -4.60 -2.70
CA ILE A 3 32.79 -3.16 -2.97
C ILE A 3 34.20 -2.57 -2.94
N SER A 4 34.58 -1.84 -3.99
CA SER A 4 35.89 -1.18 -4.05
C SER A 4 35.98 -0.02 -3.03
N LEU A 5 37.20 0.31 -2.61
CA LEU A 5 37.44 1.45 -1.70
C LEU A 5 36.91 2.78 -2.27
N LYS A 6 36.95 2.93 -3.60
CA LYS A 6 36.41 4.11 -4.29
C LYS A 6 34.89 4.19 -4.19
N GLU A 7 34.20 3.06 -4.37
CA GLU A 7 32.74 3.00 -4.22
C GLU A 7 32.31 3.25 -2.76
N ALA A 8 33.06 2.68 -1.79
CA ALA A 8 32.81 2.93 -0.38
C ALA A 8 32.95 4.42 -0.01
N ALA A 9 33.93 5.12 -0.58
CA ALA A 9 34.12 6.55 -0.38
C ALA A 9 32.95 7.38 -0.93
N VAL A 10 32.49 7.08 -2.15
CA VAL A 10 31.34 7.76 -2.78
C VAL A 10 30.05 7.54 -1.97
N ILE A 11 29.81 6.32 -1.50
CA ILE A 11 28.65 6.00 -0.66
C ILE A 11 28.70 6.77 0.66
N ARG A 12 29.88 6.85 1.32
CA ARG A 12 30.05 7.63 2.54
C ARG A 12 29.79 9.11 2.34
N GLU A 13 30.34 9.70 1.28
CA GLU A 13 30.12 11.11 0.98
C GLU A 13 28.63 11.41 0.74
N PHE A 14 27.94 10.53 0.01
CA PHE A 14 26.49 10.62 -0.19
C PHE A 14 25.73 10.54 1.14
N TYR A 15 26.07 9.58 2.00
CA TYR A 15 25.42 9.43 3.31
C TYR A 15 25.64 10.67 4.18
N GLU A 16 26.88 11.13 4.33
CA GLU A 16 27.22 12.29 5.15
C GLU A 16 26.50 13.57 4.68
N LYS A 17 26.36 13.74 3.37
CA LYS A 17 25.62 14.87 2.78
C LYS A 17 24.15 14.88 3.16
N TRP A 18 23.51 13.71 3.23
CA TRP A 18 22.06 13.59 3.35
C TRP A 18 21.59 13.16 4.74
N LYS A 19 22.47 12.67 5.61
CA LYS A 19 22.08 12.10 6.91
C LYS A 19 21.32 13.08 7.80
N VAL A 20 21.61 14.39 7.74
CA VAL A 20 20.92 15.41 8.55
C VAL A 20 19.65 15.97 7.89
N SER A 21 19.32 15.53 6.67
CA SER A 21 18.09 15.99 6.00
C SER A 21 16.86 15.53 6.79
N PRO A 22 15.90 16.42 7.10
CA PRO A 22 14.66 16.05 7.78
C PRO A 22 13.91 14.92 7.07
N LEU A 23 13.90 14.92 5.73
CA LEU A 23 13.27 13.87 4.92
C LEU A 23 13.96 12.51 5.09
N VAL A 24 15.29 12.50 5.23
CA VAL A 24 16.08 11.28 5.41
C VAL A 24 15.95 10.77 6.83
N GLN A 25 15.99 11.65 7.82
CA GLN A 25 15.77 11.34 9.23
C GLN A 25 14.38 10.73 9.47
N VAL A 26 13.33 11.29 8.87
CA VAL A 26 11.98 10.71 8.93
C VAL A 26 11.94 9.31 8.33
N ARG A 27 12.64 9.08 7.20
CA ARG A 27 12.69 7.75 6.57
C ARG A 27 13.52 6.74 7.35
N ILE A 28 14.64 7.15 7.94
CA ILE A 28 15.46 6.31 8.85
C ILE A 28 14.61 5.91 10.05
N SER A 29 14.01 6.87 10.73
CA SER A 29 13.16 6.61 11.89
C SER A 29 12.00 5.67 11.54
N ARG A 30 11.32 5.91 10.41
CA ARG A 30 10.18 5.09 9.99
C ARG A 30 10.57 3.69 9.52
N ASN A 31 11.66 3.57 8.74
CA ASN A 31 11.97 2.33 8.03
C ASN A 31 12.98 1.44 8.78
N LEU A 32 13.84 2.01 9.63
CA LEU A 32 14.91 1.31 10.33
C LEU A 32 14.67 1.24 11.84
N GLU A 33 14.14 2.29 12.45
CA GLU A 33 13.99 2.39 13.92
C GLU A 33 12.56 2.11 14.41
N GLY A 34 11.58 2.24 13.52
CA GLY A 34 10.16 2.07 13.84
C GLY A 34 9.79 0.61 14.03
N ARG A 35 9.01 0.32 15.09
CA ARG A 35 8.28 -0.96 15.18
C ARG A 35 7.24 -0.99 14.08
N ARG A 36 7.33 -2.00 13.20
CA ARG A 36 6.24 -2.31 12.26
C ARG A 36 5.05 -2.82 13.08
N GLU A 37 3.89 -2.22 12.87
CA GLU A 37 2.65 -2.74 13.45
C GLU A 37 2.35 -4.11 12.85
N PRO A 38 1.82 -5.07 13.65
CA PRO A 38 1.44 -6.37 13.14
C PRO A 38 0.44 -6.24 11.98
N VAL A 39 0.70 -6.94 10.89
CA VAL A 39 -0.20 -6.96 9.74
C VAL A 39 -1.55 -7.58 10.14
N THR A 40 -2.61 -6.78 10.09
CA THR A 40 -4.02 -7.19 10.32
C THR A 40 -4.83 -7.14 9.03
N GLU A 41 -6.00 -7.80 8.98
CA GLU A 41 -6.90 -7.75 7.81
C GLU A 41 -7.32 -6.32 7.48
N ALA A 42 -7.59 -5.50 8.50
CA ALA A 42 -7.95 -4.10 8.32
C ALA A 42 -6.81 -3.31 7.65
N LEU A 43 -5.57 -3.51 8.11
CA LEU A 43 -4.40 -2.88 7.49
C LEU A 43 -4.15 -3.38 6.07
N GLY A 44 -4.29 -4.69 5.84
CA GLY A 44 -4.16 -5.28 4.50
C GLY A 44 -5.22 -4.74 3.52
N TRP A 45 -6.45 -4.63 3.99
CA TRP A 45 -7.56 -4.02 3.24
C TRP A 45 -7.27 -2.56 2.90
N ASP A 46 -6.90 -1.76 3.89
CA ASP A 46 -6.63 -0.33 3.69
C ASP A 46 -5.46 -0.12 2.71
N ALA A 47 -4.43 -0.97 2.78
CA ALA A 47 -3.32 -0.96 1.85
C ALA A 47 -3.76 -1.34 0.42
N MET A 48 -4.59 -2.38 0.27
CA MET A 48 -5.16 -2.80 -1.01
C MET A 48 -5.98 -1.68 -1.65
N VAL A 49 -6.93 -1.10 -0.91
CA VAL A 49 -7.77 0.01 -1.38
C VAL A 49 -6.92 1.21 -1.75
N SER A 50 -5.92 1.54 -0.94
CA SER A 50 -4.98 2.63 -1.23
C SER A 50 -4.18 2.39 -2.52
N CYS A 51 -3.79 1.15 -2.81
CA CYS A 51 -3.09 0.81 -4.05
C CYS A 51 -4.01 0.93 -5.29
N LEU A 52 -5.26 0.49 -5.19
CA LEU A 52 -6.24 0.63 -6.27
C LEU A 52 -6.56 2.10 -6.58
N LEU A 53 -6.64 2.93 -5.54
CA LEU A 53 -6.84 4.38 -5.70
C LEU A 53 -5.62 5.08 -6.32
N ASN A 54 -4.41 4.56 -6.11
CA ASN A 54 -3.14 5.19 -6.51
C ASN A 54 -2.52 4.51 -7.74
N THR A 55 -3.01 4.83 -8.94
CA THR A 55 -2.33 4.41 -10.19
C THR A 55 -1.17 5.32 -10.62
N THR A 56 -0.98 6.49 -10.00
CA THR A 56 0.14 7.41 -10.28
C THR A 56 0.61 8.14 -9.01
N ALA A 57 1.87 8.59 -9.00
CA ALA A 57 2.60 9.09 -7.82
C ALA A 57 1.80 10.06 -6.93
N ILE A 58 1.71 9.70 -5.64
CA ILE A 58 1.06 10.45 -4.57
C ILE A 58 1.71 11.85 -4.45
N ARG A 59 0.90 12.91 -4.58
CA ARG A 59 1.29 14.28 -4.21
C ARG A 59 0.63 14.66 -2.88
N PRO A 60 1.32 15.31 -1.93
CA PRO A 60 0.80 15.58 -0.58
C PRO A 60 -0.58 16.24 -0.49
N GLN A 61 -1.00 16.99 -1.53
CA GLN A 61 -2.28 17.71 -1.59
C GLN A 61 -3.27 17.16 -2.63
N SER A 62 -2.96 16.00 -3.21
CA SER A 62 -3.82 15.38 -4.21
C SER A 62 -5.18 14.97 -3.63
N PRO A 63 -6.26 14.95 -4.44
CA PRO A 63 -7.55 14.42 -4.03
C PRO A 63 -7.49 13.02 -3.41
N ILE A 64 -6.63 12.15 -3.95
CA ILE A 64 -6.44 10.78 -3.46
C ILE A 64 -5.80 10.78 -2.07
N THR A 65 -4.78 11.61 -1.85
CA THR A 65 -4.14 11.74 -0.53
C THR A 65 -5.12 12.26 0.51
N ARG A 66 -5.96 13.24 0.16
CA ARG A 66 -7.01 13.72 1.06
C ARG A 66 -8.05 12.65 1.38
N PHE A 67 -8.47 11.88 0.38
CA PHE A 67 -9.40 10.78 0.57
C PHE A 67 -8.85 9.71 1.53
N ILE A 68 -7.62 9.24 1.30
CA ILE A 68 -6.96 8.21 2.12
C ILE A 68 -6.65 8.72 3.53
N ARG A 69 -6.37 10.03 3.71
CA ARG A 69 -6.08 10.62 5.03
C ARG A 69 -7.33 10.96 5.84
N THR A 70 -8.53 10.80 5.28
CA THR A 70 -9.77 10.92 6.07
C THR A 70 -9.76 9.86 7.17
N LYS A 71 -10.00 10.26 8.42
CA LYS A 71 -10.06 9.34 9.57
C LYS A 71 -11.48 9.32 10.15
N PRO A 72 -12.13 8.13 10.26
CA PRO A 72 -11.68 6.84 9.72
C PRO A 72 -11.65 6.83 8.19
N ILE A 73 -10.86 5.92 7.59
CA ILE A 73 -10.84 5.74 6.14
C ILE A 73 -12.27 5.44 5.67
N LEU A 74 -12.74 6.20 4.68
CA LEU A 74 -14.11 6.13 4.19
C LEU A 74 -14.46 4.74 3.63
N LEU A 75 -13.47 4.07 3.04
CA LEU A 75 -13.60 2.71 2.49
C LEU A 75 -12.96 1.65 3.40
N SER A 76 -13.17 1.72 4.71
CA SER A 76 -12.60 0.74 5.67
C SER A 76 -13.24 -0.65 5.54
N LEU A 77 -12.52 -1.69 5.99
CA LEU A 77 -13.02 -3.07 5.99
C LEU A 77 -14.31 -3.23 6.81
N ALA A 78 -14.36 -2.58 7.99
CA ALA A 78 -15.54 -2.60 8.84
C ALA A 78 -16.76 -1.99 8.13
N ALA A 79 -16.57 -0.86 7.43
CA ALA A 79 -17.62 -0.25 6.63
C ALA A 79 -18.03 -1.12 5.44
N ALA A 80 -17.09 -1.82 4.79
CA ALA A 80 -17.39 -2.73 3.69
C ALA A 80 -18.25 -3.92 4.16
N ARG A 81 -17.88 -4.55 5.29
CA ARG A 81 -18.64 -5.66 5.89
C ARG A 81 -20.05 -5.27 6.35
N SER A 82 -20.31 -3.99 6.61
CA SER A 82 -21.65 -3.50 6.94
C SER A 82 -22.52 -3.20 5.71
N GLN A 83 -22.00 -3.32 4.48
CA GLN A 83 -22.77 -3.05 3.27
C GLN A 83 -23.45 -4.30 2.73
N THR A 84 -24.68 -4.14 2.26
CA THR A 84 -25.36 -5.17 1.47
C THR A 84 -24.81 -5.27 0.04
N ASN A 85 -24.32 -4.14 -0.51
CA ASN A 85 -23.73 -4.08 -1.85
C ASN A 85 -22.51 -3.15 -1.83
N VAL A 86 -21.32 -3.76 -1.83
CA VAL A 86 -20.05 -3.04 -1.73
C VAL A 86 -19.82 -2.17 -2.96
N ASP A 87 -20.09 -2.65 -4.17
CA ASP A 87 -19.87 -1.92 -5.42
C ASP A 87 -20.63 -0.58 -5.42
N ARG A 88 -21.93 -0.62 -5.10
CA ARG A 88 -22.78 0.58 -5.06
C ARG A 88 -22.30 1.55 -4.01
N TRP A 89 -21.89 1.04 -2.84
CA TRP A 89 -21.34 1.87 -1.77
C TRP A 89 -20.00 2.51 -2.16
N VAL A 90 -19.11 1.79 -2.83
CA VAL A 90 -17.84 2.34 -3.34
C VAL A 90 -18.11 3.44 -4.37
N VAL A 91 -19.01 3.21 -5.34
CA VAL A 91 -19.38 4.24 -6.32
C VAL A 91 -19.88 5.51 -5.60
N ALA A 92 -20.81 5.37 -4.66
CA ALA A 92 -21.35 6.50 -3.92
C ALA A 92 -20.26 7.26 -3.15
N THR A 93 -19.39 6.53 -2.44
CA THR A 93 -18.34 7.11 -1.60
C THR A 93 -17.25 7.83 -2.43
N VAL A 94 -16.82 7.21 -3.53
CA VAL A 94 -15.75 7.76 -4.39
C VAL A 94 -16.28 8.91 -5.26
N SER A 95 -17.49 8.80 -5.82
CA SER A 95 -18.07 9.87 -6.66
C SER A 95 -18.41 11.14 -5.87
N ALA A 96 -18.75 11.00 -4.58
CA ALA A 96 -18.95 12.13 -3.68
C ALA A 96 -17.66 12.87 -3.32
N SER A 97 -16.49 12.29 -3.61
CA SER A 97 -15.19 12.86 -3.26
C SER A 97 -14.63 13.72 -4.40
N PRO A 98 -14.48 15.05 -4.21
CA PRO A 98 -14.06 15.94 -5.28
C PRO A 98 -12.70 15.58 -5.85
N GLY A 99 -12.63 15.38 -7.17
CA GLY A 99 -11.38 15.14 -7.89
C GLY A 99 -10.97 13.66 -7.99
N LEU A 100 -11.76 12.73 -7.43
CA LEU A 100 -11.61 11.30 -7.75
C LEU A 100 -12.36 10.96 -9.04
N ARG A 101 -11.79 10.04 -9.82
CA ARG A 101 -12.32 9.55 -11.10
C ARG A 101 -12.31 8.01 -11.09
N ARG A 102 -12.83 7.38 -12.14
CA ARG A 102 -12.85 5.91 -12.31
C ARG A 102 -13.61 5.15 -11.22
N TYR A 103 -14.59 5.79 -10.59
CA TYR A 103 -15.37 5.22 -9.48
C TYR A 103 -16.04 3.89 -9.84
N ASN A 104 -16.51 3.71 -11.10
CA ASN A 104 -17.10 2.44 -11.55
C ASN A 104 -16.07 1.30 -11.61
N GLU A 105 -14.87 1.60 -12.11
CA GLU A 105 -13.79 0.61 -12.21
C GLU A 105 -13.24 0.24 -10.82
N LEU A 106 -13.06 1.25 -9.95
CA LEU A 106 -12.68 1.05 -8.56
C LEU A 106 -13.71 0.22 -7.81
N ALA A 107 -15.00 0.46 -8.02
CA ALA A 107 -16.07 -0.32 -7.42
C ALA A 107 -16.03 -1.78 -7.87
N CYS A 108 -15.81 -2.04 -9.16
CA CYS A 108 -15.66 -3.40 -9.68
C CYS A 108 -14.48 -4.13 -9.03
N HIS A 109 -13.30 -3.50 -8.96
CA HIS A 109 -12.11 -4.12 -8.36
C HIS A 109 -12.25 -4.33 -6.85
N ILE A 110 -12.67 -3.29 -6.11
CA ILE A 110 -12.82 -3.36 -4.65
C ILE A 110 -13.92 -4.37 -4.28
N GLY A 111 -15.05 -4.35 -4.99
CA GLY A 111 -16.15 -5.29 -4.80
C GLY A 111 -15.76 -6.74 -5.07
N SER A 112 -15.13 -7.01 -6.21
CA SER A 112 -14.65 -8.36 -6.54
C SER A 112 -13.63 -8.87 -5.52
N ASN A 113 -12.70 -8.01 -5.09
CA ASN A 113 -11.71 -8.38 -4.09
C ASN A 113 -12.34 -8.61 -2.71
N PHE A 114 -13.33 -7.82 -2.31
CA PHE A 114 -14.08 -8.04 -1.09
C PHE A 114 -14.72 -9.43 -1.06
N VAL A 115 -15.47 -9.78 -2.12
CA VAL A 115 -16.12 -11.09 -2.23
C VAL A 115 -15.10 -12.22 -2.14
N ARG A 116 -14.02 -12.17 -2.93
CA ARG A 116 -12.96 -13.19 -2.91
C ARG A 116 -12.35 -13.38 -1.53
N LEU A 117 -12.06 -12.27 -0.84
CA LEU A 117 -11.44 -12.33 0.49
C LEU A 117 -12.40 -12.94 1.52
N GLU A 118 -13.66 -12.49 1.55
CA GLU A 118 -14.70 -13.02 2.45
C GLU A 118 -15.09 -14.48 2.13
N GLU A 119 -14.91 -14.94 0.89
CA GLU A 119 -15.06 -16.35 0.48
C GLU A 119 -13.89 -17.25 0.92
N GLY A 120 -12.99 -16.75 1.78
CA GLY A 120 -11.94 -17.55 2.44
C GLY A 120 -10.54 -17.35 1.88
N ARG A 121 -10.32 -16.32 1.06
CA ARG A 121 -8.97 -15.99 0.53
C ARG A 121 -8.13 -15.10 1.45
N TRP A 122 -8.69 -14.63 2.57
CA TRP A 122 -7.95 -13.89 3.61
C TRP A 122 -6.62 -14.55 4.04
N PRO A 123 -6.53 -15.86 4.32
CA PRO A 123 -5.28 -16.48 4.77
C PRO A 123 -4.14 -16.35 3.75
N GLU A 124 -4.45 -16.52 2.46
CA GLU A 124 -3.47 -16.40 1.37
C GLU A 124 -3.00 -14.95 1.22
N PHE A 125 -3.94 -13.99 1.25
CA PHE A 125 -3.61 -12.57 1.19
C PHE A 125 -2.69 -12.15 2.35
N MET A 126 -3.07 -12.53 3.57
CA MET A 126 -2.32 -12.19 4.78
C MET A 126 -0.96 -12.88 4.84
N SER A 127 -0.83 -14.10 4.31
CA SER A 127 0.46 -14.79 4.18
C SER A 127 1.41 -14.03 3.26
N THR A 128 0.91 -13.56 2.12
CA THR A 128 1.70 -12.76 1.17
C THR A 128 2.15 -11.44 1.79
N LEU A 129 1.26 -10.73 2.51
CA LEU A 129 1.62 -9.49 3.22
C LEU A 129 2.68 -9.71 4.31
N ARG A 130 2.57 -10.79 5.10
CA ARG A 130 3.59 -11.11 6.13
C ARG A 130 4.94 -11.49 5.51
N THR A 131 4.93 -12.07 4.32
CA THR A 131 6.16 -12.36 3.56
C THR A 131 6.81 -11.05 3.13
N LEU A 132 6.03 -10.10 2.60
CA LEU A 132 6.50 -8.75 2.28
C LEU A 132 7.00 -7.98 3.50
N GLU A 133 6.34 -8.13 4.65
CA GLU A 133 6.79 -7.52 5.90
C GLU A 133 8.18 -8.00 6.34
N ARG A 134 8.53 -9.25 6.01
CA ARG A 134 9.82 -9.87 6.38
C ARG A 134 10.85 -9.82 5.25
N ALA A 135 10.45 -9.38 4.07
CA ALA A 135 11.33 -9.28 2.92
C ALA A 135 12.44 -8.24 3.19
N HIS A 136 13.69 -8.70 3.12
CA HIS A 136 14.87 -7.85 3.15
C HIS A 136 15.53 -7.73 1.77
N GLU A 137 15.06 -8.51 0.78
CA GLU A 137 15.62 -8.58 -0.55
C GLU A 137 14.58 -8.27 -1.64
N LYS A 138 15.03 -7.59 -2.71
CA LYS A 138 14.22 -7.28 -3.91
C LYS A 138 13.59 -8.50 -4.59
N ILE A 139 14.11 -9.70 -4.32
CA ILE A 139 13.61 -10.95 -4.91
C ILE A 139 12.27 -11.35 -4.28
N ASP A 140 12.09 -11.09 -2.99
CA ASP A 140 10.85 -11.43 -2.27
C ASP A 140 9.68 -10.53 -2.70
N GLU A 141 9.95 -9.22 -2.89
CA GLU A 141 8.98 -8.28 -3.46
C GLU A 141 8.52 -8.70 -4.87
N ARG A 142 9.47 -9.14 -5.71
CA ARG A 142 9.18 -9.60 -7.08
C ARG A 142 8.36 -10.88 -7.12
N ARG A 143 8.45 -11.73 -6.10
CA ARG A 143 7.67 -12.98 -5.99
C ARG A 143 6.27 -12.75 -5.43
N ALA A 144 6.11 -11.75 -4.55
CA ALA A 144 4.81 -11.40 -4.02
C ALA A 144 3.90 -10.71 -5.06
N ALA A 145 4.49 -9.99 -6.02
CA ALA A 145 3.72 -9.26 -7.02
C ALA A 145 2.82 -10.16 -7.89
N PRO A 146 3.30 -11.27 -8.49
CA PRO A 146 2.42 -12.22 -9.17
C PRO A 146 1.38 -12.85 -8.26
N ALA A 147 1.75 -13.20 -7.02
CA ALA A 147 0.80 -13.80 -6.07
C ALA A 147 -0.37 -12.85 -5.72
N ILE A 148 -0.10 -11.55 -5.62
CA ILE A 148 -1.14 -10.53 -5.40
C ILE A 148 -1.99 -10.34 -6.66
N ASP A 149 -1.38 -10.36 -7.85
CA ASP A 149 -2.05 -10.20 -9.15
C ASP A 149 -3.01 -11.36 -9.45
N ASP A 150 -2.61 -12.59 -9.12
CA ASP A 150 -3.46 -13.78 -9.26
C ASP A 150 -4.63 -13.76 -8.25
N LEU A 151 -4.38 -13.24 -7.04
CA LEU A 151 -5.34 -13.22 -5.95
C LEU A 151 -6.39 -12.10 -6.11
N LEU A 152 -5.95 -10.91 -6.51
CA LEU A 152 -6.73 -9.67 -6.49
C LEU A 152 -6.87 -9.07 -7.89
N THR A 153 -8.05 -8.53 -8.17
CA THR A 153 -8.34 -7.78 -9.39
C THR A 153 -7.89 -6.33 -9.28
N GLY A 154 -7.53 -5.73 -10.42
CA GLY A 154 -7.16 -4.31 -10.51
C GLY A 154 -5.73 -3.99 -10.10
N PHE A 155 -4.93 -5.02 -9.83
CA PHE A 155 -3.49 -4.92 -9.72
C PHE A 155 -2.86 -5.19 -11.09
N GLY A 156 -1.71 -4.57 -11.32
CA GLY A 156 -0.81 -4.92 -12.39
C GLY A 156 0.62 -4.99 -11.83
N PRO A 157 1.62 -5.38 -12.64
CA PRO A 157 2.97 -5.66 -12.15
C PRO A 157 3.66 -4.49 -11.40
N LYS A 158 3.21 -3.25 -11.63
CA LYS A 158 3.72 -2.03 -10.96
C LYS A 158 2.93 -1.62 -9.71
N GLN A 159 1.74 -2.17 -9.48
CA GLN A 159 0.84 -1.79 -8.38
C GLN A 159 0.97 -2.70 -7.15
N ALA A 160 1.67 -3.84 -7.25
CA ALA A 160 1.97 -4.68 -6.10
C ALA A 160 3.16 -4.16 -5.26
N GLN A 161 3.99 -3.28 -5.84
CA GLN A 161 5.19 -2.75 -5.19
C GLN A 161 4.91 -1.83 -3.97
N PRO A 162 3.87 -0.98 -3.95
CA PRO A 162 3.53 -0.15 -2.79
C PRO A 162 3.06 -0.91 -1.54
N LEU A 163 2.71 -2.21 -1.65
CA LEU A 163 2.29 -3.04 -0.51
C LEU A 163 3.45 -3.36 0.44
N ALA A 164 4.69 -3.36 -0.05
CA ALA A 164 5.90 -3.54 0.77
C ALA A 164 6.35 -2.24 1.46
N ASP A 165 6.07 -1.08 0.84
CA ASP A 165 6.63 0.22 1.25
C ASP A 165 5.72 1.06 2.18
N ASN A 166 4.41 0.80 2.24
CA ASN A 166 3.44 1.64 2.95
C ASN A 166 2.84 0.97 4.20
N GLY A 167 3.71 0.58 5.14
CA GLY A 167 3.28 0.39 6.53
C GLY A 167 2.66 1.67 7.12
N PRO A 168 1.84 1.57 8.18
CA PRO A 168 0.88 2.59 8.61
C PRO A 168 1.54 3.78 9.31
N HIS A 169 2.29 4.60 8.58
CA HIS A 169 2.77 5.90 9.06
C HIS A 169 2.70 6.97 7.96
N ALA A 170 1.50 7.18 7.44
CA ALA A 170 1.11 8.45 6.83
C ALA A 170 0.24 9.23 7.82
N ALA A 171 0.84 9.66 8.93
CA ALA A 171 0.34 10.76 9.74
C ALA A 171 1.15 12.00 9.38
#